data_AF-V6LV78-F1
#
_entry.id   AF-V6LV78-F1
#
_cell.length_a   1.000
_cell.length_b   1.000
_cell.length_c   1.000
_cell.angle_alpha   90.00
_cell.angle_beta   90.00
_cell.angle_gamma   90.00
#
_symmetry.space_group_name_H-M   'P 1'
#
loop_
_entity.id
_entity.type
_entity.pdbx_description
1 polymer ?
#
loop_
_entity_poly.entity_id
_entity_poly.type
_entity_poly.pdbx_seq_one_letter_code
_entity_poly.pdbx_strand_id
1 'polypeptide(L)'
;MFVVLAELYHKQEFLESLKRVPNMKWKAGIPKRFEGMSAVQVKSLLSKNMQQLPAPTVKLTGEVPEFWNWNHEMPECAGAKTVRDQADCGSCWAFSAVNQLADNRCIQKLDKKRIQLSEQYVVSCDPINTGCDGGYIKVVQHYLINTGTVTDKCTPYTSGLSGRDGKCPQKCKDDSELEFIKATKTENVCADEESIKVAITKGLVQTGFSVFSDFMYYE
;
A
#
# COMPACT_ATOMS: atom_id res chain seq x y z
N MET A 1 36.84 -21.47 2.51
CA MET A 1 36.11 -20.22 2.28
C MET A 1 34.88 -20.56 1.43
N PHE A 2 33.73 -20.83 2.06
CA PHE A 2 32.50 -21.13 1.32
C PHE A 2 31.86 -19.81 0.91
N VAL A 3 31.98 -19.47 -0.38
CA VAL A 3 31.20 -18.38 -0.97
C VAL A 3 29.78 -18.92 -1.13
N VAL A 4 28.89 -18.57 -0.20
CA VAL A 4 27.46 -18.71 -0.44
C VAL A 4 27.13 -17.64 -1.49
N LEU A 5 27.07 -18.03 -2.76
CA LEU A 5 26.50 -17.20 -3.81
C LEU A 5 25.03 -17.01 -3.44
N ALA A 6 24.67 -15.85 -2.89
CA ALA A 6 23.27 -15.53 -2.67
C ALA A 6 22.56 -15.57 -4.02
N GLU A 7 21.52 -16.40 -4.14
CA GLU A 7 20.70 -16.44 -5.35
C GLU A 7 19.97 -15.10 -5.51
N LEU A 8 20.37 -14.34 -6.52
CA LEU A 8 19.66 -13.14 -6.94
C LEU A 8 18.24 -13.49 -7.36
N TYR A 9 17.28 -12.64 -7.00
CA TYR A 9 15.90 -12.82 -7.40
C TYR A 9 15.74 -12.61 -8.92
N HIS A 10 16.28 -11.50 -9.42
CA HIS A 10 16.23 -11.20 -10.85
C HIS A 10 17.29 -11.97 -11.61
N LYS A 11 16.86 -12.75 -12.61
CA LYS A 11 17.71 -13.56 -13.49
C LYS A 11 17.54 -13.09 -14.92
N GLN A 12 18.66 -12.82 -15.60
CA GLN A 12 18.63 -12.37 -17.00
C GLN A 12 17.91 -13.38 -17.90
N GLU A 13 18.11 -14.67 -17.66
CA GLU A 13 17.44 -15.75 -18.41
C GLU A 13 15.91 -15.65 -18.34
N PHE A 14 15.36 -15.34 -17.16
CA PHE A 14 13.92 -15.18 -17.00
C PHE A 14 13.42 -13.90 -17.68
N LEU A 15 14.16 -12.79 -17.59
CA LEU A 15 13.83 -11.58 -18.35
C LEU A 15 13.79 -11.85 -19.86
N GLU A 16 14.76 -12.57 -20.41
CA GLU A 16 14.77 -12.93 -21.84
C GLU A 16 13.61 -13.87 -22.20
N SER A 17 13.14 -14.71 -21.27
CA SER A 17 11.93 -15.51 -21.47
C SER A 17 10.66 -14.65 -21.52
N LEU A 18 10.54 -13.64 -20.64
CA LEU A 18 9.41 -12.70 -20.64
C LEU A 18 9.33 -11.90 -21.94
N LYS A 19 10.48 -11.44 -22.45
CA LYS A 19 10.55 -10.70 -23.73
C LYS A 19 10.11 -11.51 -24.95
N ARG A 20 10.12 -12.85 -24.87
CA ARG A 20 9.67 -13.75 -25.95
C ARG A 20 8.17 -14.04 -25.89
N VAL A 21 7.46 -13.61 -24.86
CA VAL A 21 6.01 -13.82 -24.74
C VAL A 21 5.30 -13.04 -25.85
N PRO A 22 4.57 -13.72 -26.76
CA PRO A 22 3.91 -13.04 -27.86
C PRO A 22 2.79 -12.13 -27.34
N ASN A 23 2.63 -10.96 -27.96
CA ASN A 23 1.58 -9.98 -27.64
C ASN A 23 1.60 -9.44 -26.20
N MET A 24 2.76 -9.45 -25.52
CA MET A 24 2.92 -8.85 -24.20
C MET A 24 2.56 -7.35 -24.24
N LYS A 25 1.67 -6.92 -23.33
CA LYS A 25 1.11 -5.56 -23.30
C LYS A 25 1.88 -4.58 -22.42
N TRP A 26 2.95 -5.05 -21.79
CA TRP A 26 3.77 -4.29 -20.85
C TRP A 26 5.25 -4.53 -21.15
N LYS A 27 6.12 -3.67 -20.63
CA LYS A 27 7.57 -3.76 -20.82
C LYS A 27 8.20 -4.50 -19.64
N ALA A 28 8.92 -5.59 -19.94
CA ALA A 28 9.70 -6.31 -18.93
C ALA A 28 11.14 -5.76 -18.85
N GLY A 29 11.61 -5.55 -17.62
CA GLY A 29 12.95 -5.10 -17.28
C GLY A 29 13.39 -5.58 -15.89
N ILE A 30 14.60 -5.22 -15.46
CA ILE A 30 15.03 -5.39 -14.05
C ILE A 30 14.96 -4.01 -13.42
N PRO A 31 13.96 -3.72 -12.58
CA PRO A 31 13.84 -2.41 -11.95
C PRO A 31 15.04 -2.14 -11.05
N LYS A 32 15.62 -0.94 -11.14
CA LYS A 32 16.79 -0.53 -10.34
C LYS A 32 16.61 -0.77 -8.83
N ARG A 33 15.39 -0.65 -8.32
CA ARG A 33 15.05 -0.87 -6.91
C ARG A 33 15.35 -2.30 -6.43
N PHE A 34 15.31 -3.28 -7.32
CA PHE A 34 15.47 -4.70 -7.00
C PHE A 34 16.80 -5.27 -7.49
N GLU A 35 17.63 -4.46 -8.13
CA GLU A 35 18.93 -4.88 -8.62
C GLU A 35 19.80 -5.37 -7.45
N GLY A 36 20.35 -6.59 -7.58
CA GLY A 36 21.18 -7.20 -6.54
C GLY A 36 20.42 -7.75 -5.33
N MET A 37 19.09 -7.66 -5.28
CA MET A 37 18.31 -8.25 -4.18
C MET A 37 18.22 -9.77 -4.31
N SER A 38 18.38 -10.46 -3.18
CA SER A 38 18.12 -11.90 -3.08
C SER A 38 16.62 -12.21 -3.09
N ALA A 39 16.28 -13.46 -3.38
CA ALA A 39 14.88 -13.88 -3.34
C ALA A 39 14.22 -13.75 -1.96
N VAL A 40 15.00 -13.86 -0.89
CA VAL A 40 14.51 -13.66 0.48
C VAL A 40 14.14 -12.20 0.71
N GLN A 41 15.00 -11.27 0.27
CA GLN A 41 14.75 -9.83 0.43
C GLN A 41 13.56 -9.35 -0.40
N VAL A 42 13.36 -9.87 -1.61
CA VAL A 42 12.17 -9.55 -2.41
C VAL A 42 10.90 -10.08 -1.74
N LYS A 43 10.95 -11.32 -1.24
CA LYS A 43 9.79 -11.93 -0.55
C LYS A 43 9.43 -11.21 0.75
N SER A 44 10.38 -10.61 1.47
CA SER A 44 10.08 -9.83 2.68
C SER A 44 9.36 -8.51 2.40
N LEU A 45 9.37 -8.02 1.15
CA LEU A 45 8.56 -6.85 0.74
C LEU A 45 7.08 -7.20 0.61
N LEU A 46 6.75 -8.47 0.41
CA LEU A 46 5.39 -8.93 0.19
C LEU A 46 4.74 -9.31 1.52
N SER A 47 3.46 -8.98 1.68
CA SER A 47 2.68 -9.50 2.81
C SER A 47 2.63 -11.02 2.72
N LYS A 48 3.01 -11.72 3.80
CA LYS A 48 2.99 -13.19 3.85
C LYS A 48 1.58 -13.75 3.90
N ASN A 49 0.62 -12.94 4.36
CA ASN A 49 -0.78 -13.29 4.49
C ASN A 49 -1.65 -12.23 3.83
N MET A 50 -2.27 -12.57 2.70
CA MET A 50 -3.36 -11.79 2.12
C MET A 50 -4.63 -12.64 2.20
N GLN A 51 -5.54 -12.30 3.11
CA GLN A 51 -6.83 -12.99 3.16
C GLN A 51 -7.71 -12.53 2.01
N GLN A 52 -8.53 -13.45 1.49
CA GLN A 52 -9.66 -13.07 0.67
C GLN A 52 -10.60 -12.18 1.51
N LEU A 53 -10.85 -10.97 1.01
CA LEU A 53 -11.90 -10.14 1.57
C LEU A 53 -13.23 -10.92 1.51
N PRO A 54 -14.12 -10.76 2.52
CA PRO A 54 -15.46 -11.29 2.40
C PRO A 54 -16.11 -10.74 1.12
N ALA A 55 -17.07 -11.49 0.59
CA ALA A 55 -17.81 -11.10 -0.61
C ALA A 55 -18.21 -9.61 -0.51
N PRO A 56 -17.87 -8.80 -1.52
CA PRO A 56 -18.24 -7.40 -1.53
C PRO A 56 -19.73 -7.19 -1.32
N THR A 57 -20.08 -6.11 -0.62
CA THR A 57 -21.45 -5.88 -0.17
C THR A 57 -22.11 -4.68 -0.83
N VAL A 58 -21.33 -3.82 -1.52
CA VAL A 58 -21.81 -2.57 -2.09
C VAL A 58 -21.64 -2.57 -3.60
N LYS A 59 -22.74 -2.82 -4.31
CA LYS A 59 -22.83 -2.61 -5.76
C LYS A 59 -23.02 -1.12 -6.03
N LEU A 60 -22.19 -0.54 -6.87
CA LEU A 60 -22.33 0.85 -7.31
C LEU A 60 -22.70 0.88 -8.78
N THR A 61 -23.58 1.80 -9.15
CA THR A 61 -23.95 2.07 -10.54
C THR A 61 -23.87 3.58 -10.78
N GLY A 62 -23.59 3.96 -12.02
CA GLY A 62 -23.51 5.36 -12.39
C GLY A 62 -22.68 5.60 -13.65
N GLU A 63 -22.90 6.76 -14.26
CA GLU A 63 -22.11 7.22 -15.39
C GLU A 63 -20.74 7.70 -14.91
N VAL A 64 -19.69 7.29 -15.63
CA VAL A 64 -18.31 7.65 -15.35
C VAL A 64 -17.63 8.10 -16.64
N PRO A 65 -16.64 9.01 -16.56
CA PRO A 65 -15.83 9.37 -17.72
C PRO A 65 -15.09 8.15 -18.29
N GLU A 66 -14.80 8.19 -19.60
CA GLU A 66 -13.98 7.16 -20.25
C GLU A 66 -12.57 7.06 -19.64
N PHE A 67 -12.01 8.21 -19.24
CA PHE A 67 -10.70 8.32 -18.60
C PHE A 67 -10.80 9.06 -17.28
N TRP A 68 -10.12 8.55 -16.25
CA TRP A 68 -10.04 9.19 -14.95
C TRP A 68 -8.62 9.06 -14.37
N ASN A 69 -8.07 10.15 -13.86
CA ASN A 69 -6.74 10.16 -13.26
C ASN A 69 -6.62 11.21 -12.15
N TRP A 70 -6.51 10.76 -10.91
CA TRP A 70 -6.37 11.66 -9.75
C TRP A 70 -5.16 12.59 -9.81
N ASN A 71 -4.09 12.23 -10.55
CA ASN A 71 -2.96 13.14 -10.79
C ASN A 71 -3.36 14.40 -11.58
N HIS A 72 -4.42 14.33 -12.37
CA HIS A 72 -4.95 15.45 -13.15
C HIS A 72 -6.11 16.13 -12.41
N GLU A 73 -7.03 15.33 -11.84
CA GLU A 73 -8.24 15.85 -11.21
C GLU A 73 -7.97 16.60 -9.89
N MET A 74 -7.08 16.07 -9.04
CA MET A 74 -6.70 16.67 -7.76
C MET A 74 -5.22 16.36 -7.41
N PRO A 75 -4.25 16.94 -8.16
CA PRO A 75 -2.81 16.68 -7.99
C PRO A 75 -2.26 17.00 -6.60
N GLU A 76 -2.94 17.84 -5.83
CA GLU A 76 -2.62 18.18 -4.45
C GLU A 76 -3.07 17.12 -3.43
N CYS A 77 -4.01 16.25 -3.81
CA CYS A 77 -4.59 15.24 -2.94
C CYS A 77 -4.03 13.84 -3.15
N ALA A 78 -3.76 13.46 -4.41
CA ALA A 78 -3.31 12.11 -4.73
C ALA A 78 -2.43 12.10 -5.99
N GLY A 79 -1.59 11.07 -6.12
CA GLY A 79 -0.82 10.86 -7.34
C GLY A 79 0.64 10.47 -7.13
N ALA A 80 1.46 10.69 -8.15
CA ALA A 80 2.88 10.31 -8.16
C ALA A 80 3.69 11.01 -7.06
N LYS A 81 3.29 12.22 -6.65
CA LYS A 81 3.96 12.99 -5.59
C LYS A 81 3.72 12.44 -4.19
N THR A 82 2.75 11.53 -4.03
CA THR A 82 2.32 11.00 -2.75
C THR A 82 2.74 9.54 -2.56
N VAL A 83 3.50 8.98 -3.51
CA VAL A 83 4.02 7.60 -3.45
C VAL A 83 4.97 7.46 -2.27
N ARG A 84 4.81 6.35 -1.53
CA ARG A 84 5.54 6.01 -0.31
C ARG A 84 6.30 4.70 -0.50
N ASP A 85 7.37 4.50 0.28
CA ASP A 85 8.20 3.28 0.24
C ASP A 85 8.08 2.52 1.57
N GLN A 86 7.56 1.30 1.52
CA GLN A 86 7.47 0.40 2.68
C GLN A 86 8.81 -0.23 3.07
N ALA A 87 9.80 -0.18 2.16
CA ALA A 87 11.11 -0.79 2.29
C ALA A 87 11.03 -2.25 2.79
N ASP A 88 11.93 -2.68 3.68
CA ASP A 88 12.12 -4.10 4.01
C ASP A 88 11.10 -4.65 5.03
N CYS A 89 9.87 -4.15 4.99
CA CYS A 89 8.79 -4.53 5.88
C CYS A 89 7.54 -4.86 5.05
N GLY A 90 6.88 -5.99 5.33
CA GLY A 90 5.65 -6.44 4.68
C GLY A 90 4.40 -5.65 5.08
N SER A 91 4.52 -4.32 5.18
CA SER A 91 3.50 -3.38 5.67
C SER A 91 2.61 -2.79 4.56
N CYS A 92 2.62 -3.36 3.35
CA CYS A 92 1.79 -2.89 2.22
C CYS A 92 0.30 -2.72 2.58
N TRP A 93 -0.21 -3.56 3.47
CA TRP A 93 -1.56 -3.50 4.02
C TRP A 93 -1.86 -2.19 4.77
N ALA A 94 -0.89 -1.71 5.56
CA ALA A 94 -0.98 -0.45 6.30
C ALA A 94 -0.75 0.74 5.36
N PHE A 95 0.24 0.64 4.47
CA PHE A 95 0.57 1.69 3.50
C PHE A 95 -0.63 2.02 2.61
N SER A 96 -1.24 1.01 2.00
CA SER A 96 -2.38 1.21 1.13
C SER A 96 -3.59 1.79 1.88
N ALA A 97 -3.89 1.33 3.10
CA ALA A 97 -5.01 1.84 3.90
C ALA A 97 -4.78 3.29 4.38
N VAL A 98 -3.60 3.58 4.93
CA VAL A 98 -3.28 4.90 5.51
C VAL A 98 -3.18 5.97 4.42
N ASN A 99 -2.57 5.66 3.27
CA ASN A 99 -2.51 6.60 2.15
C ASN A 99 -3.88 6.79 1.52
N GLN A 100 -4.70 5.74 1.39
CA GLN A 100 -6.10 5.89 0.96
C GLN A 100 -6.87 6.84 1.89
N LEU A 101 -6.71 6.71 3.22
CA LEU A 101 -7.34 7.62 4.18
C LEU A 101 -6.86 9.07 3.98
N ALA A 102 -5.55 9.29 3.88
CA ALA A 102 -4.97 10.61 3.66
C ALA A 102 -5.48 11.29 2.38
N ASP A 103 -5.48 10.54 1.28
CA ASP A 103 -5.91 11.02 -0.04
C ASP A 103 -7.41 11.35 -0.02
N ASN A 104 -8.24 10.44 0.51
CA ASN A 104 -9.69 10.62 0.55
C ASN A 104 -10.13 11.77 1.46
N ARG A 105 -9.42 12.03 2.57
CA ARG A 105 -9.72 13.21 3.40
C ARG A 105 -9.47 14.51 2.66
N CYS A 106 -8.45 14.57 1.81
CA CYS A 106 -8.20 15.72 0.94
C CYS A 106 -9.27 15.83 -0.17
N ILE A 107 -9.55 14.74 -0.89
CA ILE A 107 -10.54 14.70 -1.98
C ILE A 107 -11.94 15.11 -1.48
N GLN A 108 -12.31 14.64 -0.29
CA GLN A 108 -13.59 14.96 0.35
C GLN A 108 -13.60 16.32 1.06
N LYS A 109 -12.51 17.10 0.93
CA LYS A 109 -12.36 18.45 1.51
C LYS A 109 -12.51 18.49 3.04
N LEU A 110 -12.24 17.37 3.71
CA LEU A 110 -12.14 17.31 5.17
C LEU A 110 -10.85 17.98 5.64
N ASP A 111 -9.78 17.84 4.86
CA ASP A 111 -8.52 18.55 5.05
C ASP A 111 -8.30 19.57 3.92
N LYS A 112 -7.75 20.74 4.25
CA LYS A 112 -7.46 21.80 3.26
C LYS A 112 -6.39 21.41 2.23
N LYS A 113 -5.56 20.43 2.57
CA LYS A 113 -4.49 19.86 1.76
C LYS A 113 -4.24 18.44 2.24
N ARG A 114 -3.62 17.61 1.40
CA ARG A 114 -3.20 16.28 1.82
C ARG A 114 -2.23 16.33 2.98
N ILE A 115 -2.53 15.59 4.04
CA ILE A 115 -1.69 15.42 5.22
C ILE A 115 -1.09 14.02 5.17
N GLN A 116 0.25 13.91 5.29
CA GLN A 116 0.88 12.59 5.40
C GLN A 116 0.57 11.98 6.76
N LEU A 117 -0.11 10.85 6.74
CA LEU A 117 -0.47 10.06 7.91
C LEU A 117 0.58 8.97 8.16
N SER A 118 0.66 8.51 9.40
CA SER A 118 1.67 7.56 9.87
C SER A 118 1.25 6.13 9.55
N GLU A 119 1.95 5.50 8.62
CA GLU A 119 1.90 4.05 8.45
C GLU A 119 2.52 3.34 9.66
N GLN A 120 3.56 3.95 10.26
CA GLN A 120 4.27 3.39 11.40
C GLN A 120 3.37 3.14 12.61
N TYR A 121 2.51 4.10 12.94
CA TYR A 121 1.61 3.96 14.08
C TYR A 121 0.70 2.74 13.90
N VAL A 122 0.13 2.57 12.70
CA VAL A 122 -0.72 1.41 12.37
C VAL A 122 0.09 0.11 12.41
N VAL A 123 1.30 0.09 11.85
CA VAL A 123 2.19 -1.08 11.89
C VAL A 123 2.55 -1.50 13.32
N SER A 124 2.82 -0.54 14.21
CA SER A 124 3.25 -0.83 15.59
C SER A 124 2.11 -1.06 16.59
N CYS A 125 0.91 -0.52 16.31
CA CYS A 125 -0.17 -0.43 17.30
C CYS A 125 -1.44 -1.16 16.92
N ASP A 126 -1.58 -1.71 15.71
CA ASP A 126 -2.71 -2.59 15.38
C ASP A 126 -2.51 -3.93 16.11
N PRO A 127 -3.39 -4.28 17.08
CA PRO A 127 -3.18 -5.47 17.91
C PRO A 127 -3.60 -6.77 17.21
N ILE A 128 -4.25 -6.69 16.04
CA ILE A 128 -4.79 -7.84 15.33
C ILE A 128 -3.92 -8.18 14.11
N ASN A 129 -3.43 -7.17 13.40
CA ASN A 129 -2.48 -7.36 12.31
C ASN A 129 -1.08 -7.72 12.83
N THR A 130 -0.23 -8.20 11.94
CA THR A 130 1.10 -8.76 12.26
C THR A 130 2.24 -7.86 11.79
N GLY A 131 2.04 -6.54 11.81
CA GLY A 131 3.07 -5.56 11.48
C GLY A 131 3.78 -5.84 10.15
N CYS A 132 5.10 -6.06 10.20
CA CYS A 132 5.95 -6.34 9.04
C CYS A 132 5.82 -7.76 8.47
N ASP A 133 5.15 -8.68 9.16
CA ASP A 133 4.86 -10.02 8.65
C ASP A 133 3.59 -10.07 7.79
N GLY A 134 2.84 -8.97 7.71
CA GLY A 134 1.65 -8.83 6.87
C GLY A 134 0.43 -8.35 7.65
N GLY A 135 -0.69 -8.25 6.94
CA GLY A 135 -1.94 -7.80 7.53
C GLY A 135 -3.12 -7.87 6.59
N TYR A 136 -4.29 -7.62 7.16
CA TYR A 136 -5.60 -7.85 6.57
C TYR A 136 -6.31 -6.52 6.31
N ILE A 137 -6.74 -6.32 5.06
CA ILE A 137 -7.43 -5.10 4.60
C ILE A 137 -8.64 -4.76 5.49
N LYS A 138 -9.52 -5.73 5.78
CA LYS A 138 -10.70 -5.48 6.63
C LYS A 138 -10.33 -5.05 8.04
N VAL A 139 -9.30 -5.66 8.62
CA VAL A 139 -8.83 -5.36 9.97
C VAL A 139 -8.29 -3.93 10.03
N VAL A 140 -7.43 -3.55 9.09
CA VAL A 140 -6.85 -2.19 9.10
C VAL A 140 -7.90 -1.12 8.82
N GLN A 141 -8.87 -1.37 7.95
CA GLN A 141 -9.98 -0.44 7.73
C GLN A 141 -10.82 -0.24 8.99
N HIS A 142 -11.14 -1.31 9.73
CA HIS A 142 -11.81 -1.20 11.03
C HIS A 142 -10.93 -0.49 12.08
N TYR A 143 -9.63 -0.75 12.08
CA TYR A 143 -8.68 -0.07 12.97
C TYR A 143 -8.67 1.44 12.72
N LEU A 144 -8.64 1.87 11.46
CA LEU A 144 -8.67 3.28 11.08
C LEU A 144 -9.99 3.99 11.44
N ILE A 145 -11.10 3.26 11.53
CA ILE A 145 -12.39 3.79 12.01
C ILE A 145 -12.38 3.93 13.54
N ASN A 146 -12.01 2.87 14.25
CA ASN A 146 -12.15 2.82 15.71
C ASN A 146 -11.04 3.60 16.42
N THR A 147 -9.81 3.43 15.95
CA THR A 147 -8.59 3.99 16.57
C THR A 147 -8.00 5.12 15.73
N GLY A 148 -7.90 4.94 14.41
CA GLY A 148 -7.23 5.89 13.52
C GLY A 148 -5.71 5.77 13.54
N THR A 149 -5.05 6.80 13.05
CA THR A 149 -3.59 6.96 13.06
C THR A 149 -3.23 8.41 13.39
N VAL A 150 -1.95 8.71 13.49
CA VAL A 150 -1.42 10.07 13.69
C VAL A 150 -0.72 10.56 12.42
N THR A 151 -0.17 11.77 12.44
CA THR A 151 0.65 12.26 11.32
C THR A 151 1.99 11.52 11.25
N ASP A 152 2.57 11.39 10.06
CA ASP A 152 3.91 10.82 9.88
C ASP A 152 4.99 11.67 10.59
N LYS A 153 4.77 12.98 10.76
CA LYS A 153 5.63 13.84 11.58
C LYS A 153 5.65 13.38 13.05
N CYS A 154 4.48 13.04 13.60
CA CYS A 154 4.35 12.56 14.97
C CYS A 154 5.03 11.19 15.16
N THR A 155 4.75 10.25 14.26
CA THR A 155 5.36 8.91 14.27
C THR A 155 5.95 8.58 12.89
N PRO A 156 7.23 8.92 12.64
CA PRO A 156 7.87 8.66 11.35
C PRO A 156 8.07 7.17 11.07
N TYR A 157 8.04 6.80 9.80
CA TYR A 157 8.28 5.42 9.37
C TYR A 157 9.72 4.95 9.60
N THR A 158 9.87 3.88 10.39
CA THR A 158 11.15 3.27 10.79
C THR A 158 11.18 1.75 10.60
N SER A 159 10.02 1.10 10.50
CA SER A 159 9.90 -0.33 10.25
C SER A 159 10.56 -0.75 8.96
N GLY A 160 10.52 0.08 7.93
CA GLY A 160 11.16 -0.20 6.63
C GLY A 160 12.69 -0.35 6.70
N LEU A 161 13.35 0.27 7.68
CA LEU A 161 14.81 0.14 7.88
C LEU A 161 15.18 -1.07 8.73
N SER A 162 14.29 -1.46 9.64
CA SER A 162 14.58 -2.51 10.63
C SER A 162 13.97 -3.86 10.29
N GLY A 163 13.03 -3.90 9.34
CA GLY A 163 12.17 -5.06 9.06
C GLY A 163 11.31 -5.49 10.25
N ARG A 164 11.12 -4.61 11.25
CA ARG A 164 10.42 -4.91 12.50
C ARG A 164 9.33 -3.89 12.77
N ASP A 165 8.30 -4.33 13.49
CA ASP A 165 7.09 -3.54 13.76
C ASP A 165 7.38 -2.26 14.56
N GLY A 166 8.42 -2.28 15.39
CA GLY A 166 8.68 -1.22 16.37
C GLY A 166 7.77 -1.33 17.59
N LYS A 167 7.95 -0.43 18.57
CA LYS A 167 7.07 -0.36 19.74
C LYS A 167 5.92 0.61 19.44
N CYS A 168 4.71 0.29 19.89
CA CYS A 168 3.58 1.21 19.80
C CYS A 168 3.88 2.49 20.61
N PRO A 169 4.03 3.67 19.96
CA PRO A 169 4.38 4.90 20.65
C PRO A 169 3.21 5.41 21.51
N GLN A 170 3.55 6.02 22.65
CA GLN A 170 2.56 6.67 23.53
C GLN A 170 2.54 8.20 23.35
N LYS A 171 3.56 8.76 22.68
CA LYS A 171 3.74 10.18 22.40
C LYS A 171 4.34 10.34 21.01
N CYS A 172 4.20 11.53 20.44
CA CYS A 172 4.92 11.90 19.22
C CYS A 172 6.44 11.95 19.46
N LYS A 173 7.20 11.94 18.37
CA LYS A 173 8.67 12.05 18.39
C LYS A 173 9.19 13.32 19.08
N ASP A 174 8.39 14.38 19.12
CA ASP A 174 8.68 15.65 19.80
C ASP A 174 8.01 15.75 21.20
N ASP A 175 7.66 14.60 21.78
CA ASP A 175 7.04 14.44 23.12
C ASP A 175 5.63 15.04 23.28
N SER A 176 5.04 15.56 22.20
CA SER A 176 3.65 16.01 22.19
C SER A 176 2.67 14.84 22.32
N GLU A 177 1.44 15.16 22.73
CA GLU A 177 0.35 14.18 22.77
C GLU A 177 -0.04 13.70 21.37
N LEU A 178 -0.58 12.49 21.30
CA LEU A 178 -1.05 11.88 20.06
C LEU A 178 -2.38 12.51 19.61
N GLU A 179 -2.41 13.07 18.41
CA GLU A 179 -3.63 13.57 17.78
C GLU A 179 -4.12 12.60 16.70
N PHE A 180 -5.25 11.94 16.96
CA PHE A 180 -5.76 10.88 16.09
C PHE A 180 -6.62 11.41 14.94
N ILE A 181 -6.31 10.91 13.75
CA ILE A 181 -7.04 11.10 12.51
C ILE A 181 -7.68 9.76 12.13
N LYS A 182 -9.00 9.76 12.01
CA LYS A 182 -9.82 8.56 11.81
C LYS A 182 -10.55 8.58 10.47
N ALA A 183 -10.90 7.39 9.99
CA ALA A 183 -11.92 7.20 8.97
C ALA A 183 -13.31 7.28 9.61
N THR A 184 -14.29 7.84 8.90
CA THR A 184 -15.68 7.88 9.39
C THR A 184 -16.43 6.58 9.08
N LYS A 185 -16.20 6.02 7.89
CA LYS A 185 -16.84 4.79 7.41
C LYS A 185 -15.93 4.09 6.39
N THR A 186 -16.21 2.82 6.15
CA THR A 186 -15.62 2.03 5.06
C THR A 186 -16.74 1.32 4.28
N GLU A 187 -16.54 1.12 2.99
CA GLU A 187 -17.45 0.40 2.10
C GLU A 187 -16.67 -0.68 1.34
N ASN A 188 -17.20 -1.91 1.33
CA ASN A 188 -16.61 -3.02 0.56
C ASN A 188 -17.30 -3.08 -0.82
N VAL A 189 -16.74 -2.34 -1.77
CA VAL A 189 -17.29 -2.19 -3.12
C VAL A 189 -17.13 -3.48 -3.94
N CYS A 190 -18.16 -3.83 -4.71
CA CYS A 190 -18.14 -4.98 -5.62
C CYS A 190 -16.95 -4.94 -6.58
N ALA A 191 -16.31 -6.10 -6.75
CA ALA A 191 -15.11 -6.26 -7.57
C ALA A 191 -15.40 -6.32 -9.08
N ASP A 192 -16.60 -5.89 -9.51
CA ASP A 192 -16.93 -5.73 -10.91
C ASP A 192 -16.49 -4.36 -11.43
N GLU A 193 -16.22 -4.30 -12.74
CA GLU A 193 -15.64 -3.14 -13.41
C GLU A 193 -16.47 -1.86 -13.20
N GLU A 194 -17.79 -1.94 -13.32
CA GLU A 194 -18.68 -0.78 -13.16
C GLU A 194 -18.56 -0.20 -11.73
N SER A 195 -18.69 -1.06 -10.72
CA SER A 195 -18.63 -0.62 -9.33
C SER A 195 -17.28 -0.02 -8.96
N ILE A 196 -16.18 -0.62 -9.45
CA ILE A 196 -14.82 -0.11 -9.25
C ILE A 196 -14.65 1.25 -9.92
N LYS A 197 -15.09 1.41 -11.17
CA LYS A 197 -15.01 2.70 -11.88
C LYS A 197 -15.77 3.79 -11.14
N VAL A 198 -16.99 3.52 -10.70
CA VAL A 198 -17.81 4.47 -9.93
C VAL A 198 -17.17 4.79 -8.57
N ALA A 199 -16.52 3.83 -7.92
CA ALA A 199 -15.82 4.09 -6.66
C ALA A 199 -14.60 5.00 -6.85
N ILE A 200 -13.80 4.74 -7.88
CA ILE A 200 -12.56 5.49 -8.16
C ILE A 200 -12.84 6.97 -8.45
N THR A 201 -13.98 7.32 -9.04
CA THR A 201 -14.36 8.73 -9.27
C THR A 201 -14.77 9.46 -7.99
N LYS A 202 -15.13 8.73 -6.93
CA LYS A 202 -15.51 9.30 -5.61
C LYS A 202 -14.33 9.42 -4.65
N GLY A 203 -13.26 8.66 -4.88
CA GLY A 203 -12.05 8.65 -4.07
C GLY A 203 -11.17 7.45 -4.40
N LEU A 204 -10.02 7.35 -3.74
CA LEU A 204 -9.11 6.21 -3.88
C LEU A 204 -9.69 4.98 -3.19
N VAL A 205 -9.43 3.82 -3.80
CA VAL A 205 -9.82 2.50 -3.30
C VAL A 205 -8.57 1.72 -2.88
N GLN A 206 -8.63 1.03 -1.75
CA GLN A 206 -7.63 0.03 -1.38
C GLN A 206 -8.00 -1.31 -2.03
N THR A 207 -7.00 -2.01 -2.57
CA THR A 207 -7.17 -3.34 -3.15
C THR A 207 -5.96 -4.23 -2.84
N GLY A 208 -6.08 -5.52 -3.13
CA GLY A 208 -5.00 -6.50 -3.07
C GLY A 208 -5.05 -7.41 -4.29
N PHE A 209 -3.89 -7.87 -4.73
CA PHE A 209 -3.76 -8.82 -5.84
C PHE A 209 -2.57 -9.74 -5.61
N SER A 210 -2.60 -10.92 -6.22
CA SER A 210 -1.50 -11.88 -6.12
C SER A 210 -0.30 -11.38 -6.94
N VAL A 211 0.85 -11.26 -6.28
CA VAL A 211 2.11 -10.91 -6.94
C VAL A 211 2.79 -12.19 -7.43
N PHE A 212 2.86 -12.35 -8.74
CA PHE A 212 3.65 -13.39 -9.39
C PHE A 212 5.06 -12.88 -9.71
N SER A 213 5.98 -13.79 -10.02
CA SER A 213 7.40 -13.45 -10.18
C SER A 213 7.68 -12.51 -11.34
N ASP A 214 6.85 -12.56 -12.38
CA ASP A 214 6.91 -11.68 -13.55
C ASP A 214 6.54 -10.22 -13.23
N PHE A 215 5.62 -9.98 -12.29
CA PHE A 215 5.26 -8.61 -11.87
C PHE A 215 6.48 -7.85 -11.33
N MET A 216 7.42 -8.53 -10.69
CA MET A 216 8.65 -7.91 -10.19
C MET A 216 9.60 -7.46 -11.31
N TYR A 217 9.31 -7.78 -12.58
CA TYR A 217 10.02 -7.33 -13.78
C TYR A 217 9.27 -6.21 -14.53
N TYR A 218 8.16 -5.69 -13.99
CA TYR A 218 7.40 -4.62 -14.62
C TYR A 218 8.20 -3.29 -14.65
N GLU A 219 8.31 -2.66 -15.82
CA GLU A 219 9.00 -1.38 -16.07
C GLU A 219 8.09 -0.35 -16.74
#